data_AF-A0A959PJI1-F1
#
_entry.id   AF-A0A959PJI1-F1
#
_cell.length_a   1.000
_cell.length_b   1.000
_cell.length_c   1.000
_cell.angle_alpha   90.00
_cell.angle_beta   90.00
_cell.angle_gamma   90.00
#
_symmetry.space_group_name_H-M   'P 1'
#
loop_
_entity.id
_entity.type
_entity.pdbx_description
1 polymer ?
#
loop_
_entity_poly.entity_id
_entity_poly.type
_entity_poly.pdbx_seq_one_letter_code
_entity_poly.pdbx_strand_id
1 'polypeptide(L)'
;MQITAKDTADFYNSLFFDEEKNLVEPHVSLFIKSGENQLVIPDIKITAKKEFHQIILDFHNRLLKNGPLVLEEAAEPPKSETPLIDFKRVEYRDNAYFVEQLDLETFRILNEERTKEISLKSPTAKAIIKRFKEAF
;
A
#
# COMPACT_ATOMS: atom_id res chain seq x y z
N MET A 1 -21.29 28.33 6.19
CA MET A 1 -22.00 27.15 5.67
C MET A 1 -21.32 25.93 6.27
N GLN A 2 -22.05 25.09 7.00
CA GLN A 2 -21.47 23.97 7.75
C GLN A 2 -21.55 22.70 6.90
N ILE A 3 -20.40 22.07 6.63
CA ILE A 3 -20.35 20.84 5.84
C ILE A 3 -20.92 19.71 6.69
N THR A 4 -21.93 19.01 6.18
CA THR A 4 -22.52 17.86 6.86
C THR A 4 -21.78 16.57 6.50
N ALA A 5 -21.96 15.52 7.32
CA ALA A 5 -21.45 14.19 7.01
C ALA A 5 -21.99 13.67 5.67
N LYS A 6 -23.21 14.05 5.31
CA LYS A 6 -23.82 13.72 4.02
C LYS A 6 -23.11 14.40 2.86
N ASP A 7 -22.84 15.71 2.99
CA ASP A 7 -22.14 16.47 1.93
C ASP A 7 -20.73 15.91 1.69
N THR A 8 -20.07 15.44 2.75
CA THR A 8 -18.76 14.79 2.66
C THR A 8 -18.89 13.44 1.95
N ALA A 9 -19.84 12.60 2.37
CA ALA A 9 -20.09 11.30 1.73
C ALA A 9 -20.42 11.44 0.24
N ASP A 10 -21.27 12.41 -0.13
CA ASP A 10 -21.67 12.66 -1.52
C ASP A 10 -20.47 13.11 -2.39
N PHE A 11 -19.60 13.99 -1.85
CA PHE A 11 -18.36 14.39 -2.53
C PHE A 11 -17.43 13.21 -2.76
N TYR A 12 -17.12 12.41 -1.74
CA TYR A 12 -16.27 11.23 -1.91
C TYR A 12 -16.89 10.22 -2.87
N ASN A 13 -18.19 9.95 -2.74
CA ASN A 13 -18.86 8.99 -3.60
C ASN A 13 -18.83 9.41 -5.09
N SER A 14 -18.91 10.71 -5.37
CA SER A 14 -18.79 11.23 -6.75
C SER A 14 -17.41 11.02 -7.38
N LEU A 15 -16.36 10.78 -6.59
CA LEU A 15 -15.02 10.50 -7.12
C LEU A 15 -14.80 9.00 -7.37
N PHE A 16 -15.35 8.15 -6.50
CA PHE A 16 -15.08 6.71 -6.50
C PHE A 16 -16.16 5.86 -7.17
N PHE A 17 -17.40 6.34 -7.27
CA PHE A 17 -18.55 5.56 -7.76
C PHE A 17 -19.35 6.26 -8.87
N ASP A 18 -18.79 7.27 -9.52
CA ASP A 18 -19.42 7.88 -10.69
C ASP A 18 -19.40 6.90 -11.88
N GLU A 19 -20.56 6.29 -12.16
CA GLU A 19 -20.76 5.26 -13.19
C GLU A 19 -20.43 5.76 -14.60
N GLU A 20 -20.45 7.07 -14.85
CA GLU A 20 -20.07 7.66 -16.14
C GLU A 20 -18.54 7.81 -16.29
N LYS A 21 -17.79 7.88 -15.18
CA LYS A 21 -16.33 8.08 -15.18
C LYS A 21 -15.53 6.82 -14.85
N ASN A 22 -16.09 5.90 -14.07
CA ASN A 22 -15.37 4.73 -13.58
C ASN A 22 -15.84 3.46 -14.29
N LEU A 23 -15.06 3.03 -15.29
CA LEU A 23 -15.26 1.78 -16.05
C LEU A 23 -14.89 0.51 -15.26
N VAL A 24 -14.30 0.67 -14.06
CA VAL A 24 -13.83 -0.44 -13.23
C VAL A 24 -14.66 -0.47 -11.95
N GLU A 25 -15.25 -1.63 -11.66
CA GLU A 25 -15.99 -1.82 -10.43
C GLU A 25 -15.03 -1.65 -9.23
N PRO A 26 -15.32 -0.76 -8.28
CA PRO A 26 -14.44 -0.53 -7.14
C PRO A 26 -14.51 -1.71 -6.18
N HIS A 27 -13.37 -2.36 -6.01
CA HIS A 27 -13.17 -3.48 -5.09
C HIS A 27 -12.21 -3.07 -3.98
N VAL A 28 -12.48 -3.50 -2.75
CA VAL A 28 -11.64 -3.20 -1.59
C VAL A 28 -11.37 -4.46 -0.76
N SER A 29 -10.29 -4.42 0.00
CA SER A 29 -9.99 -5.43 1.01
C SER A 29 -10.22 -4.85 2.40
N LEU A 30 -10.97 -5.58 3.23
CA LEU A 30 -11.20 -5.21 4.63
C LEU A 30 -10.28 -5.99 5.56
N PHE A 31 -9.60 -5.25 6.44
CA PHE A 31 -8.72 -5.79 7.46
C PHE A 31 -9.36 -5.57 8.82
N ILE A 32 -9.77 -6.65 9.49
CA ILE A 32 -10.37 -6.61 10.83
C ILE A 32 -9.36 -7.20 11.80
N LYS A 33 -8.84 -6.37 12.70
CA LYS A 33 -7.86 -6.78 13.73
C LYS A 33 -8.53 -6.81 15.10
N SER A 34 -8.35 -7.92 15.82
CA SER A 34 -8.83 -8.08 17.20
C SER A 34 -7.73 -8.75 18.03
N GLY A 35 -6.93 -7.95 18.74
CA GLY A 35 -5.72 -8.42 19.42
C GLY A 35 -4.68 -8.92 18.42
N GLU A 36 -4.27 -10.18 18.56
CA GLU A 36 -3.35 -10.88 17.66
C GLU A 36 -4.05 -11.47 16.43
N ASN A 37 -5.38 -11.59 16.46
CA ASN A 37 -6.14 -12.15 15.36
C ASN A 37 -6.36 -11.10 14.26
N GLN A 38 -6.13 -11.51 13.01
CA GLN A 38 -6.39 -10.71 11.82
C GLN A 38 -7.28 -11.49 10.87
N LEU A 39 -8.43 -10.90 10.53
CA LEU A 39 -9.28 -11.36 9.45
C LEU A 39 -9.07 -10.43 8.25
N VAL A 40 -8.69 -11.03 7.12
CA VAL A 40 -8.61 -10.33 5.83
C VAL A 40 -9.78 -10.79 4.98
N ILE A 41 -10.59 -9.85 4.57
CA ILE A 41 -11.70 -10.06 3.64
C ILE A 41 -11.27 -9.47 2.29
N PRO A 42 -10.80 -10.30 1.34
CA PRO A 42 -10.33 -9.81 0.06
C PRO A 42 -11.48 -9.53 -0.91
N ASP A 43 -11.23 -8.61 -1.83
CA ASP A 43 -12.00 -8.47 -3.07
C ASP A 43 -13.50 -8.24 -2.87
N ILE A 44 -13.83 -7.23 -2.06
CA ILE A 44 -15.20 -6.84 -1.76
C ILE A 44 -15.63 -5.77 -2.76
N LYS A 45 -16.60 -6.11 -3.59
CA LYS A 45 -17.31 -5.13 -4.39
C LYS A 45 -18.09 -4.18 -3.49
N ILE A 46 -17.76 -2.90 -3.59
CA ILE A 46 -18.42 -1.82 -2.85
C ILE A 46 -19.18 -0.90 -3.80
N THR A 47 -20.23 -0.28 -3.28
CA THR A 47 -20.99 0.76 -3.98
C THR A 47 -21.29 1.88 -2.99
N ALA A 48 -21.61 3.07 -3.50
CA ALA A 48 -21.94 4.24 -2.67
C ALA A 48 -23.09 4.01 -1.66
N LYS A 49 -23.93 2.98 -1.88
CA LYS A 49 -25.09 2.65 -1.04
C LYS A 49 -24.88 1.42 -0.16
N LYS A 50 -23.74 0.72 -0.30
CA LYS A 50 -23.51 -0.54 0.40
C LYS A 50 -23.05 -0.26 1.82
N GLU A 51 -23.83 -0.71 2.79
CA GLU A 51 -23.50 -0.53 4.19
C GLU A 51 -22.49 -1.56 4.69
N PHE A 52 -21.72 -1.21 5.72
CA PHE A 52 -20.68 -2.07 6.29
C PHE A 52 -21.22 -3.43 6.77
N HIS A 53 -22.41 -3.46 7.37
CA HIS A 53 -23.01 -4.71 7.84
C HIS A 53 -23.37 -5.65 6.67
N GLN A 54 -23.76 -5.10 5.52
CA GLN A 54 -24.06 -5.88 4.31
C GLN A 54 -22.81 -6.53 3.74
N ILE A 55 -21.67 -5.83 3.81
CA ILE A 55 -20.37 -6.37 3.41
C ILE A 55 -20.00 -7.62 4.23
N ILE A 56 -20.18 -7.57 5.55
CA ILE A 56 -19.90 -8.70 6.43
C ILE A 56 -20.83 -9.89 6.11
N LEU A 57 -22.12 -9.62 5.89
CA LEU A 57 -23.11 -10.66 5.56
C LEU A 57 -22.80 -11.34 4.22
N ASP A 58 -22.45 -10.56 3.19
CA ASP A 58 -22.07 -11.11 1.88
C ASP A 58 -20.85 -12.02 2.00
N PHE A 59 -19.85 -11.60 2.77
CA PHE A 59 -18.66 -12.41 3.00
C PHE A 59 -18.97 -13.69 3.78
N HIS A 60 -19.79 -13.60 4.83
CA HIS A 60 -20.23 -14.76 5.59
C HIS A 60 -20.97 -15.76 4.69
N ASN A 61 -21.89 -15.29 3.86
CA ASN A 61 -22.61 -16.12 2.89
C ASN A 61 -21.67 -16.76 1.85
N ARG A 62 -20.62 -16.04 1.43
CA ARG A 62 -19.59 -16.57 0.53
C ARG A 62 -18.81 -17.72 1.18
N LEU A 63 -18.44 -17.60 2.46
CA LEU A 63 -17.78 -18.66 3.22
C LEU A 63 -18.69 -19.88 3.43
N LEU A 64 -19.97 -19.66 3.73
CA LEU A 64 -20.93 -20.76 3.86
C LEU A 64 -21.12 -21.54 2.55
N LYS A 65 -21.11 -20.85 1.40
CA LYS A 65 -21.30 -21.47 0.08
C LYS A 65 -20.06 -22.16 -0.48
N ASN A 66 -18.88 -21.56 -0.30
CA ASN A 66 -17.65 -22.03 -0.93
C ASN A 66 -16.72 -22.79 0.04
N GLY A 67 -17.15 -22.95 1.30
CA GLY A 67 -16.31 -23.46 2.37
C GLY A 67 -15.43 -22.36 2.98
N PRO A 68 -14.71 -22.66 4.07
CA PRO A 68 -13.70 -21.75 4.59
C PRO A 68 -12.77 -21.37 3.45
N LEU A 69 -12.43 -20.08 3.34
CA LEU A 69 -11.31 -19.67 2.50
C LEU A 69 -10.14 -20.56 2.91
N VAL A 70 -9.70 -21.43 1.99
CA VAL A 70 -8.31 -21.84 2.00
C VAL A 70 -7.59 -20.54 1.71
N LEU A 71 -7.31 -19.79 2.77
CA LEU A 71 -6.14 -18.94 2.80
C LEU A 71 -5.06 -19.93 2.39
N GLU A 72 -4.55 -19.82 1.16
CA GLU A 72 -3.21 -20.34 0.89
C GLU A 72 -2.43 -19.94 2.13
N GLU A 73 -1.95 -20.94 2.90
CA GLU A 73 -1.13 -20.72 4.09
C GLU A 73 -0.31 -19.51 3.77
N ALA A 74 -0.56 -18.39 4.48
CA ALA A 74 -0.04 -17.09 4.10
C ALA A 74 1.38 -17.34 3.65
N ALA A 75 1.61 -17.31 2.32
CA ALA A 75 2.88 -17.76 1.78
C ALA A 75 3.88 -16.98 2.60
N GLU A 76 4.70 -17.70 3.39
CA GLU A 76 5.52 -17.10 4.46
C GLU A 76 5.94 -15.74 3.92
N PRO A 77 5.54 -14.61 4.56
CA PRO A 77 5.67 -13.29 3.95
C PRO A 77 7.05 -13.27 3.34
N PRO A 78 7.17 -13.16 1.99
CA PRO A 78 8.36 -13.60 1.26
C PRO A 78 9.53 -13.07 2.05
N LYS A 79 10.30 -13.97 2.69
CA LYS A 79 11.28 -13.64 3.74
C LYS A 79 11.80 -12.27 3.45
N SER A 80 11.37 -11.26 4.22
CA SER A 80 11.65 -9.87 3.86
C SER A 80 13.13 -9.79 3.55
N GLU A 81 13.46 -9.41 2.32
CA GLU A 81 14.82 -9.21 1.89
C GLU A 81 15.40 -8.10 2.77
N THR A 82 15.97 -8.48 3.91
CA THR A 82 16.59 -7.63 4.94
C THR A 82 15.64 -6.58 5.57
N PRO A 83 15.54 -6.51 6.91
CA PRO A 83 14.77 -5.44 7.56
C PRO A 83 15.41 -4.10 7.22
N LEU A 84 14.67 -3.24 6.54
CA LEU A 84 15.10 -1.91 6.15
C LEU A 84 15.40 -1.09 7.42
N ILE A 85 16.67 -0.72 7.59
CA ILE A 85 17.19 0.02 8.75
C ILE A 85 16.79 1.49 8.67
N ASP A 86 16.89 2.10 7.49
CA ASP A 86 16.60 3.52 7.30
C ASP A 86 16.20 3.88 5.87
N PHE A 87 15.43 4.95 5.71
CA PHE A 87 14.85 5.41 4.46
C PHE A 87 14.90 6.93 4.33
N LYS A 88 15.55 7.45 3.26
CA LYS A 88 15.63 8.91 3.05
C LYS A 88 15.63 9.32 1.60
N ARG A 89 15.07 10.50 1.32
CA ARG A 89 15.19 11.21 0.05
C ARG A 89 16.49 12.02 0.05
N VAL A 90 17.33 11.83 -0.96
CA VAL A 90 18.61 12.53 -1.14
C VAL A 90 18.60 13.23 -2.50
N GLU A 91 18.86 14.53 -2.49
CA GLU A 91 18.96 15.33 -3.72
C GLU A 91 20.42 15.36 -4.21
N TYR A 92 20.62 15.11 -5.49
CA TYR A 92 21.94 15.10 -6.14
C TYR A 92 21.84 15.48 -7.62
N ARG A 93 22.58 16.53 -8.04
CA ARG A 93 22.62 17.04 -9.43
C ARG A 93 21.22 17.17 -10.04
N ASP A 94 20.40 18.00 -9.41
CA ASP A 94 19.04 18.36 -9.84
C ASP A 94 18.03 17.20 -9.89
N ASN A 95 18.38 16.05 -9.32
CA ASN A 95 17.51 14.87 -9.23
C ASN A 95 17.34 14.45 -7.78
N ALA A 96 16.17 13.93 -7.44
CA ALA A 96 15.91 13.31 -6.15
C ALA A 96 16.00 11.78 -6.26
N TYR A 97 16.59 11.17 -5.23
CA TYR A 97 16.76 9.74 -5.13
C TYR A 97 16.26 9.25 -3.78
N PHE A 98 15.68 8.06 -3.75
CA PHE A 98 15.34 7.37 -2.52
C PHE A 98 16.45 6.39 -2.17
N VAL A 99 16.94 6.47 -0.93
CA VAL A 99 17.97 5.57 -0.40
C VAL A 99 17.33 4.73 0.68
N GLU A 100 17.36 3.42 0.47
CA GLU A 100 16.94 2.38 1.41
C GLU A 100 18.21 1.73 1.97
N GLN A 101 18.41 1.80 3.29
CA GLN A 101 19.49 1.09 3.96
C GLN A 101 18.96 -0.27 4.42
N LEU A 102 19.46 -1.36 3.83
CA LEU A 102 19.00 -2.73 4.09
C LEU A 102 19.84 -3.43 5.18
N ASP A 103 21.13 -3.06 5.31
CA ASP A 103 21.97 -3.37 6.47
C ASP A 103 22.98 -2.23 6.74
N LEU A 104 23.94 -2.38 7.67
CA LEU A 104 24.96 -1.35 7.97
C LEU A 104 25.79 -0.89 6.74
N GLU A 105 25.97 -1.76 5.75
CA GLU A 105 26.78 -1.58 4.55
C GLU A 105 26.02 -1.77 3.22
N THR A 106 24.81 -2.35 3.25
CA THR A 106 23.97 -2.60 2.08
C THR A 106 22.96 -1.48 1.87
N PHE A 107 23.02 -0.84 0.70
CA PHE A 107 22.14 0.25 0.30
C PHE A 107 21.43 -0.11 -0.99
N ARG A 108 20.22 0.40 -1.16
CA ARG A 108 19.48 0.39 -2.42
C ARG A 108 19.09 1.83 -2.76
N ILE A 109 19.33 2.22 -4.01
CA ILE A 109 19.09 3.60 -4.46
C ILE A 109 18.10 3.56 -5.60
N LEU A 110 16.98 4.23 -5.43
CA LEU A 110 15.91 4.35 -6.41
C LEU A 110 15.83 5.79 -6.92
N ASN A 111 15.35 5.96 -8.15
CA ASN A 111 14.95 7.28 -8.67
C ASN A 111 13.73 7.84 -7.90
N GLU A 112 13.38 9.10 -8.17
CA GLU A 112 12.24 9.79 -7.53
C GLU A 112 10.90 9.03 -7.69
N GLU A 113 10.68 8.39 -8.83
CA GLU A 113 9.46 7.61 -9.08
C GLU A 113 9.48 6.21 -8.42
N ARG A 114 10.61 5.82 -7.80
CA ARG A 114 10.86 4.47 -7.23
C ARG A 114 10.71 3.32 -8.23
N THR A 115 10.78 3.61 -9.51
CA THR A 115 10.61 2.65 -10.61
C THR A 115 11.93 2.02 -11.06
N LYS A 116 13.06 2.67 -10.77
CA LYS A 116 14.36 2.26 -11.28
C LYS A 116 15.43 2.29 -10.20
N GLU A 117 16.08 1.15 -10.03
CA GLU A 117 17.25 1.03 -9.17
C GLU A 117 18.53 1.49 -9.88
N ILE A 118 19.33 2.26 -9.17
CA ILE A 118 20.62 2.75 -9.62
C ILE A 118 21.68 1.77 -9.15
N SER A 119 22.46 1.27 -10.10
CA SER A 119 23.59 0.39 -9.79
C SER A 119 24.54 1.04 -8.78
N LEU A 120 24.79 0.35 -7.67
CA LEU A 120 25.71 0.77 -6.61
C LEU A 120 27.16 0.97 -7.08
N LYS A 121 27.51 0.38 -8.23
CA LYS A 121 28.83 0.55 -8.84
C LYS A 121 28.99 1.91 -9.53
N SER A 122 27.90 2.64 -9.76
CA SER A 122 27.93 3.94 -10.45
C SER A 122 28.55 5.04 -9.57
N PRO A 123 29.23 6.04 -10.17
CA PRO A 123 29.73 7.21 -9.44
C PRO A 123 28.61 7.97 -8.71
N THR A 124 27.42 8.03 -9.32
CA THR A 124 26.22 8.65 -8.77
C THR A 124 25.78 7.97 -7.47
N ALA A 125 25.72 6.63 -7.45
CA ALA A 125 25.35 5.88 -6.26
C ALA A 125 26.31 6.14 -5.08
N LYS A 126 27.62 6.16 -5.34
CA LYS A 126 28.64 6.46 -4.32
C LYS A 126 28.46 7.85 -3.71
N ALA A 127 28.17 8.86 -4.54
CA ALA A 127 27.95 10.22 -4.09
C ALA A 127 26.66 10.35 -3.26
N ILE A 128 25.60 9.65 -3.66
CA ILE A 128 24.31 9.62 -2.96
C ILE A 128 24.46 8.93 -1.59
N ILE A 129 25.11 7.76 -1.51
CA ILE A 129 25.35 7.05 -0.24
C ILE A 129 26.21 7.90 0.70
N LYS A 130 27.24 8.58 0.16
CA LYS A 130 28.05 9.48 0.97
C LYS A 130 27.21 10.60 1.60
N ARG A 131 26.35 11.26 0.81
CA ARG A 131 25.42 12.29 1.31
C ARG A 131 24.40 11.73 2.30
N PHE A 132 23.92 10.51 2.07
CA PHE A 132 23.03 9.82 2.99
C PHE A 132 23.69 9.62 4.36
N LYS A 133 24.94 9.14 4.39
CA LYS A 133 25.72 8.93 5.62
C LYS A 133 26.14 10.23 6.32
N GLU A 134 26.38 11.32 5.58
CA GLU A 134 26.71 12.64 6.14
C GLU A 134 25.51 13.37 6.76
N ALA A 135 24.29 12.94 6.42
CA ALA A 135 23.06 13.49 6.99
C ALA A 135 22.66 12.82 8.32
N PHE A 136 23.58 12.05 8.92
CA PHE A 136 23.58 11.40 10.23
C PHE A 136 24.90 11.71 10.94
#